data_AF-A0A3B3XH47-F1
#
_entry.id   AF-A0A3B3XH47-F1
#
_cell.length_a   1.000
_cell.length_b   1.000
_cell.length_c   1.000
_cell.angle_alpha   90.00
_cell.angle_beta   90.00
_cell.angle_gamma   90.00
#
_symmetry.space_group_name_H-M   'P 1'
#
loop_
_entity.id
_entity.type
_entity.pdbx_description
1 polymer ?
#
loop_
_entity_poly.entity_id
_entity_poly.type
_entity_poly.pdbx_seq_one_letter_code
_entity_poly.pdbx_strand_id
1 'polypeptide(L)'
;MLVRCCRVKLSVWAALCVLVLGWFYVFPAYRLPSDKEIVEEVLGLGEAWKKNQTGIDLYRNLLTECCNPRWMFSVTKENAPIGKVLWYDGEYYYSHTVNNETYSIFVQTTPLKPLKKCAVVGNGGILRHSKCGRDIDQADFVMRFQGLLWSRKAFVDYLKAYGSSFIYMPAFSMRPGTDPSLRAYYAIADSPSNLTMLFANPDFLRNVGKFWKARGVHAMRLSTGLFLVSLALGMCDEVTVYGFWPFSIGLDGQPISHHYYDNILPGKWFHAMPEEFVQLWHLHKSGTLRVKVGSCRPQSEGN
;
A
#
# COMPACT_ATOMS: atom_id res chain seq x y z
N MET A 1 49.14 -2.63 -54.36
CA MET A 1 49.59 -2.37 -52.98
C MET A 1 48.37 -2.38 -52.07
N LEU A 2 48.24 -3.37 -51.18
CA LEU A 2 47.12 -3.48 -50.24
C LEU A 2 47.32 -2.53 -49.04
N VAL A 3 46.30 -1.73 -48.74
CA VAL A 3 46.22 -0.91 -47.52
C VAL A 3 45.89 -1.82 -46.33
N ARG A 4 46.81 -1.92 -45.37
CA ARG A 4 46.59 -2.59 -44.07
C ARG A 4 45.90 -1.62 -43.11
N CYS A 5 44.70 -1.97 -42.66
CA CYS A 5 43.97 -1.24 -41.62
C CYS A 5 44.52 -1.61 -40.23
N CYS A 6 45.07 -0.64 -39.48
CA CYS A 6 45.53 -0.84 -38.10
C CYS A 6 44.34 -0.92 -37.13
N ARG A 7 44.03 -2.11 -36.62
CA ARG A 7 43.17 -2.26 -35.44
C ARG A 7 43.97 -1.89 -34.19
N VAL A 8 43.70 -0.72 -33.61
CA VAL A 8 44.16 -0.36 -32.27
C VAL A 8 43.46 -1.29 -31.27
N LYS A 9 44.22 -2.14 -30.57
CA LYS A 9 43.70 -2.94 -29.45
C LYS A 9 43.43 -1.99 -28.28
N LEU A 10 42.16 -1.74 -28.00
CA LEU A 10 41.77 -1.06 -26.76
C LEU A 10 42.21 -1.95 -25.59
N SER A 11 43.02 -1.41 -24.69
CA SER A 11 43.45 -2.12 -23.48
C SER A 11 42.22 -2.58 -22.70
N VAL A 12 42.23 -3.82 -22.21
CA VAL A 12 41.14 -4.37 -21.37
C VAL A 12 40.83 -3.45 -20.18
N TRP A 13 41.86 -2.79 -19.65
CA TRP A 13 41.74 -1.79 -18.58
C TRP A 13 41.02 -0.52 -19.02
N ALA A 14 41.24 -0.06 -20.26
CA ALA A 14 40.53 1.09 -20.81
C ALA A 14 39.06 0.75 -21.08
N ALA A 15 38.76 -0.47 -21.55
CA ALA A 15 37.38 -0.95 -21.71
C ALA A 15 36.66 -1.06 -20.35
N LEU A 16 37.32 -1.60 -19.32
CA LEU A 16 36.79 -1.68 -17.96
C LEU A 16 36.55 -0.30 -17.35
N CYS A 17 37.47 0.65 -17.50
CA CYS A 17 37.27 2.03 -17.03
C CYS A 17 36.08 2.70 -17.72
N VAL A 18 35.90 2.53 -19.03
CA VAL A 18 34.73 3.08 -19.74
C VAL A 18 33.43 2.43 -19.28
N LEU A 19 33.42 1.13 -18.99
CA LEU A 19 32.26 0.43 -18.43
C LEU A 19 31.93 0.90 -17.01
N VAL A 20 32.94 1.10 -16.15
CA VAL A 20 32.76 1.58 -14.77
C VAL A 20 32.30 3.04 -14.76
N LEU A 21 32.94 3.90 -15.55
CA LEU A 21 32.54 5.30 -15.67
C LEU A 21 31.15 5.44 -16.31
N GLY A 22 30.85 4.62 -17.33
CA GLY A 22 29.52 4.48 -17.90
C GLY A 22 28.49 3.99 -16.88
N TRP A 23 28.87 3.08 -15.98
CA TRP A 23 28.01 2.63 -14.89
C TRP A 23 27.63 3.78 -13.95
N PHE A 24 28.60 4.63 -13.56
CA PHE A 24 28.35 5.80 -12.71
C PHE A 24 27.60 6.94 -13.42
N TYR A 25 27.74 7.07 -14.75
CA TYR A 25 27.08 8.13 -15.52
C TYR A 25 25.67 7.74 -16.01
N VAL A 26 25.43 6.45 -16.29
CA VAL A 26 24.16 5.93 -16.83
C VAL A 26 23.20 5.52 -15.72
N PHE A 27 23.72 5.06 -14.58
CA PHE A 27 22.91 4.87 -13.37
C PHE A 27 23.21 6.01 -12.40
N PRO A 28 22.33 7.02 -12.28
CA PRO A 28 22.26 7.74 -11.01
C PRO A 28 22.12 6.65 -9.96
N ALA A 29 23.07 6.52 -9.05
CA ALA A 29 22.95 5.58 -7.95
C ALA A 29 21.68 5.99 -7.19
N TYR A 30 20.58 5.29 -7.44
CA TYR A 30 19.33 5.51 -6.75
C TYR A 30 19.59 5.16 -5.29
N ARG A 31 19.88 6.18 -4.50
CA ARG A 31 20.17 6.07 -3.08
C ARG A 31 18.89 6.44 -2.35
N LEU A 32 18.39 5.50 -1.56
CA LEU A 32 17.34 5.78 -0.61
C LEU A 32 17.80 6.86 0.38
N PRO A 33 17.00 7.92 0.59
CA PRO A 33 17.29 8.90 1.63
C PRO A 33 17.32 8.22 3.01
N SER A 34 18.21 8.67 3.87
CA SER A 34 18.27 8.26 5.28
C SER A 34 17.09 8.80 6.07
N ASP A 35 16.78 8.17 7.21
CA ASP A 35 15.72 8.61 8.14
C ASP A 35 15.83 10.11 8.47
N LYS A 36 17.06 10.62 8.68
CA LYS A 36 17.31 12.04 8.97
C LYS A 36 16.99 12.95 7.79
N GLU A 37 17.44 12.59 6.58
CA GLU A 37 17.16 13.36 5.36
C GLU A 37 15.65 13.46 5.09
N ILE A 38 14.89 12.38 5.33
CA ILE A 38 13.43 12.39 5.21
C ILE A 38 12.77 13.29 6.26
N VAL A 39 13.21 13.22 7.52
CA VAL A 39 12.67 14.09 8.58
C VAL A 39 12.92 15.55 8.25
N GLU A 40 14.13 15.91 7.84
CA GLU A 40 14.49 17.27 7.44
C GLU A 40 13.66 17.73 6.23
N GLU A 41 13.43 16.88 5.23
CA GLU A 41 12.60 17.22 4.08
C GLU A 41 11.13 17.45 4.47
N VAL A 42 10.58 16.58 5.33
CA VAL A 42 9.19 16.70 5.82
C VAL A 42 9.00 17.95 6.66
N LEU A 43 9.97 18.30 7.50
CA LEU A 43 9.94 19.52 8.32
C LEU A 43 10.19 20.79 7.49
N GLY A 44 11.02 20.71 6.44
CA GLY A 44 11.34 21.81 5.55
C GLY A 44 10.20 22.20 4.60
N LEU A 45 9.25 21.29 4.38
CA LEU A 45 8.03 21.56 3.60
C LEU A 45 7.05 22.40 4.45
N GLY A 46 7.21 23.73 4.43
CA GLY A 46 6.28 24.68 5.08
C GLY A 46 4.82 24.54 4.61
N GLU A 47 3.87 25.04 5.41
CA GLU A 47 2.44 24.75 5.18
C GLU A 47 1.83 25.43 3.94
N ALA A 48 1.47 24.62 2.94
CA ALA A 48 0.11 24.49 2.42
C ALA A 48 0.08 23.41 1.32
N TRP A 49 -0.34 22.19 1.65
CA TRP A 49 -0.67 21.19 0.64
C TRP A 49 -1.81 21.71 -0.23
N LYS A 50 -1.65 21.69 -1.55
CA LYS A 50 -2.68 22.11 -2.51
C LYS A 50 -3.07 20.94 -3.39
N LYS A 51 -4.38 20.73 -3.54
CA LYS A 51 -4.94 19.68 -4.39
C LYS A 51 -4.54 19.92 -5.84
N ASN A 52 -4.03 18.88 -6.50
CA ASN A 52 -3.76 18.88 -7.94
C ASN A 52 -4.70 17.90 -8.63
N GLN A 53 -5.78 18.43 -9.21
CA GLN A 53 -6.81 17.62 -9.86
C GLN A 53 -6.25 16.83 -11.06
N THR A 54 -5.40 17.45 -11.88
CA THR A 54 -4.78 16.78 -13.03
C THR A 54 -3.93 15.59 -12.61
N GLY A 55 -3.17 15.71 -11.52
CA GLY A 55 -2.38 14.60 -10.96
C GLY A 55 -3.25 13.45 -10.46
N ILE A 56 -4.37 13.78 -9.80
CA ILE A 56 -5.37 12.80 -9.34
C ILE A 56 -5.98 12.05 -10.51
N ASP A 57 -6.44 12.77 -11.53
CA ASP A 57 -7.09 12.17 -12.70
C ASP A 57 -6.10 11.30 -13.50
N LEU A 58 -4.85 11.73 -13.61
CA LEU A 58 -3.79 10.92 -14.21
C LEU A 58 -3.60 9.59 -13.47
N TYR A 59 -3.41 9.62 -12.14
CA TYR A 59 -3.22 8.39 -11.37
C TYR A 59 -4.47 7.50 -11.37
N ARG A 60 -5.66 8.08 -11.34
CA ARG A 60 -6.92 7.34 -11.45
C ARG A 60 -7.02 6.62 -12.79
N ASN A 61 -6.68 7.27 -13.90
CA ASN A 61 -6.68 6.66 -15.23
C ASN A 61 -5.64 5.54 -15.32
N LEU A 62 -4.40 5.81 -14.90
CA LEU A 62 -3.33 4.81 -14.92
C LEU A 62 -3.67 3.56 -14.08
N LEU A 63 -4.29 3.75 -12.90
CA LEU A 63 -4.73 2.65 -12.05
C LEU A 63 -5.93 1.91 -12.65
N THR A 64 -6.84 2.61 -13.30
CA THR A 64 -7.96 2.02 -14.03
C THR A 64 -7.45 1.11 -15.16
N GLU A 65 -6.48 1.58 -15.94
CA GLU A 65 -5.87 0.83 -17.04
C GLU A 65 -5.07 -0.38 -16.56
N CYS A 66 -4.25 -0.24 -15.51
CA CYS A 66 -3.41 -1.36 -15.06
C CYS A 66 -4.18 -2.45 -14.32
N CYS A 67 -5.17 -2.01 -13.53
CA CYS A 67 -5.59 -2.78 -12.36
C CYS A 67 -7.11 -2.74 -12.14
N ASN A 68 -7.83 -1.82 -12.78
CA ASN A 68 -9.28 -1.59 -12.65
C ASN A 68 -9.79 -1.78 -11.20
N PRO A 69 -9.43 -0.89 -10.26
CA PRO A 69 -9.74 -1.06 -8.83
C PRO A 69 -11.22 -1.29 -8.57
N ARG A 70 -12.11 -0.62 -9.33
CA ARG A 70 -13.57 -0.76 -9.23
C ARG A 70 -14.06 -2.20 -9.44
N TRP A 71 -13.46 -2.92 -10.37
CA TRP A 71 -13.86 -4.30 -10.68
C TRP A 71 -13.05 -5.34 -9.92
N MET A 72 -11.77 -5.04 -9.71
CA MET A 72 -10.79 -6.05 -9.34
C MET A 72 -10.40 -6.00 -7.88
N PHE A 73 -10.71 -4.98 -7.07
CA PHE A 73 -10.11 -4.93 -5.72
C PHE A 73 -10.48 -6.13 -4.83
N SER A 74 -11.70 -6.68 -5.00
CA SER A 74 -12.15 -7.87 -4.28
C SER A 74 -12.51 -9.01 -5.23
N VAL A 75 -12.37 -10.24 -4.76
CA VAL A 75 -12.92 -11.42 -5.44
C VAL A 75 -14.45 -11.37 -5.35
N THR A 76 -15.12 -11.51 -6.49
CA THR A 76 -16.58 -11.52 -6.61
C THR A 76 -17.04 -12.71 -7.42
N LYS A 77 -18.33 -13.06 -7.33
CA LYS A 77 -18.92 -14.12 -8.15
C LYS A 77 -18.83 -13.81 -9.64
N GLU A 78 -18.87 -12.53 -10.03
CA GLU A 78 -18.76 -12.11 -11.42
C GLU A 78 -17.33 -12.16 -11.96
N ASN A 79 -16.32 -11.81 -11.14
CA ASN A 79 -14.91 -11.80 -11.58
C ASN A 79 -14.17 -13.11 -11.31
N ALA A 80 -14.76 -14.02 -10.52
CA ALA A 80 -14.21 -15.31 -10.17
C ALA A 80 -15.28 -16.43 -10.15
N PRO A 81 -15.75 -16.88 -11.33
CA PRO A 81 -16.66 -18.01 -11.43
C PRO A 81 -16.01 -19.32 -10.99
N ILE A 82 -16.85 -20.33 -10.69
CA ILE A 82 -16.40 -21.69 -10.38
C ILE A 82 -15.47 -22.21 -11.49
N GLY A 83 -14.36 -22.82 -11.08
CA GLY A 83 -13.30 -23.30 -11.98
C GLY A 83 -12.23 -22.26 -12.31
N LYS A 84 -12.41 -20.97 -11.99
CA LYS A 84 -11.34 -19.98 -12.15
C LYS A 84 -10.16 -20.30 -11.22
N VAL A 85 -8.94 -20.20 -11.75
CA VAL A 85 -7.71 -20.35 -10.99
C VAL A 85 -7.24 -18.98 -10.48
N LEU A 86 -7.22 -18.80 -9.16
CA LEU A 86 -6.69 -17.63 -8.48
C LEU A 86 -5.23 -17.88 -8.10
N TRP A 87 -4.31 -17.39 -8.92
CA TRP A 87 -2.87 -17.47 -8.64
C TRP A 87 -2.51 -16.54 -7.49
N TYR A 88 -1.77 -17.02 -6.50
CA TYR A 88 -1.39 -16.20 -5.35
C TYR A 88 -0.41 -15.10 -5.79
N ASP A 89 -0.57 -13.87 -5.27
CA ASP A 89 0.36 -12.77 -5.61
C ASP A 89 1.67 -12.87 -4.83
N GLY A 90 1.62 -13.39 -3.60
CA GLY A 90 2.79 -13.52 -2.74
C GLY A 90 3.54 -14.86 -2.85
N GLU A 91 3.00 -15.85 -3.58
CA GLU A 91 3.69 -17.12 -3.84
C GLU A 91 3.48 -17.62 -5.28
N TYR A 92 4.54 -17.60 -6.11
CA TYR A 92 4.47 -17.81 -7.57
C TYR A 92 3.88 -19.13 -8.05
N TYR A 93 4.02 -20.22 -7.27
CA TYR A 93 3.64 -21.57 -7.69
C TYR A 93 2.37 -22.10 -7.02
N TYR A 94 1.69 -21.25 -6.25
CA TYR A 94 0.48 -21.64 -5.54
C TYR A 94 -0.72 -20.89 -6.10
N SER A 95 -1.84 -21.59 -6.11
CA SER A 95 -3.11 -21.07 -6.56
C SER A 95 -4.25 -21.74 -5.82
N HIS A 96 -5.42 -21.12 -5.89
CA HIS A 96 -6.67 -21.69 -5.44
C HIS A 96 -7.63 -21.77 -6.62
N THR A 97 -8.19 -22.95 -6.87
CA THR A 97 -9.26 -23.08 -7.87
C THR A 97 -10.59 -22.85 -7.20
N VAL A 98 -11.36 -21.88 -7.69
CA VAL A 98 -12.68 -21.55 -7.14
C VAL A 98 -13.60 -22.76 -7.24
N ASN A 99 -14.03 -23.26 -6.09
CA ASN A 99 -14.96 -24.37 -5.94
C ASN A 99 -16.30 -23.87 -5.37
N ASN A 100 -17.29 -24.75 -5.21
CA ASN A 100 -18.62 -24.39 -4.70
C ASN A 100 -18.57 -23.74 -3.31
N GLU A 101 -17.68 -24.22 -2.43
CA GLU A 101 -17.55 -23.70 -1.07
C GLU A 101 -17.06 -22.25 -1.08
N THR A 102 -15.92 -21.99 -1.74
CA THR A 102 -15.36 -20.64 -1.86
C THR A 102 -16.23 -19.70 -2.70
N TYR A 103 -16.87 -20.20 -3.76
CA TYR A 103 -17.81 -19.39 -4.55
C TYR A 103 -19.01 -18.93 -3.71
N SER A 104 -19.49 -19.77 -2.77
CA SER A 104 -20.66 -19.44 -1.93
C SER A 104 -20.42 -18.22 -1.02
N ILE A 105 -19.17 -18.00 -0.60
CA ILE A 105 -18.78 -16.93 0.33
C ILE A 105 -18.36 -15.62 -0.36
N PHE A 106 -18.29 -15.61 -1.69
CA PHE A 106 -17.99 -14.39 -2.45
C PHE A 106 -19.22 -13.50 -2.57
N VAL A 107 -18.99 -12.17 -2.51
CA VAL A 107 -20.03 -11.19 -2.83
C VAL A 107 -20.37 -11.24 -4.32
N GLN A 108 -21.60 -10.87 -4.68
CA GLN A 108 -22.04 -10.90 -6.08
C GLN A 108 -21.19 -10.00 -6.96
N THR A 109 -21.12 -8.72 -6.59
CA THR A 109 -20.33 -7.69 -7.27
C THR A 109 -19.64 -6.81 -6.24
N THR A 110 -18.77 -5.93 -6.73
CA THR A 110 -18.04 -4.99 -5.90
C THR A 110 -19.00 -4.00 -5.22
N PRO A 111 -19.01 -3.90 -3.87
CA PRO A 111 -19.99 -3.07 -3.19
C PRO A 111 -19.60 -1.58 -3.10
N LEU A 112 -18.37 -1.21 -3.51
CA LEU A 112 -17.90 0.17 -3.44
C LEU A 112 -18.35 1.00 -4.65
N LYS A 113 -18.99 2.13 -4.36
CA LYS A 113 -19.24 3.21 -5.32
C LYS A 113 -18.07 4.22 -5.28
N PRO A 114 -17.92 5.09 -6.29
CA PRO A 114 -16.98 6.21 -6.20
C PRO A 114 -17.21 7.04 -4.94
N LEU A 115 -16.13 7.43 -4.27
CA LEU A 115 -16.12 8.13 -2.98
C LEU A 115 -15.53 9.53 -3.15
N LYS A 116 -15.93 10.50 -2.32
CA LYS A 116 -15.34 11.84 -2.40
C LYS A 116 -14.04 11.90 -1.61
N LYS A 117 -14.09 11.62 -0.31
CA LYS A 117 -12.95 11.73 0.60
C LYS A 117 -12.62 10.40 1.25
N CYS A 118 -11.39 9.95 1.09
CA CYS A 118 -10.90 8.70 1.67
C CYS A 118 -9.72 8.96 2.61
N ALA A 119 -9.77 8.31 3.78
CA ALA A 119 -8.66 8.23 4.71
C ALA A 119 -8.07 6.81 4.69
N VAL A 120 -6.80 6.69 4.31
CA VAL A 120 -6.07 5.43 4.43
C VAL A 120 -5.18 5.51 5.66
N VAL A 121 -5.42 4.63 6.63
CA VAL A 121 -4.73 4.67 7.94
C VAL A 121 -3.80 3.47 8.05
N GLY A 122 -2.51 3.73 7.85
CA GLY A 122 -1.43 2.81 8.16
C GLY A 122 -1.21 2.66 9.66
N ASN A 123 -0.38 1.69 10.04
CA ASN A 123 -0.16 1.34 11.45
C ASN A 123 1.05 2.01 12.08
N GLY A 124 1.76 2.89 11.37
CA GLY A 124 3.02 3.49 11.82
C GLY A 124 2.90 4.17 13.18
N GLY A 125 3.95 4.03 14.01
CA GLY A 125 4.03 4.61 15.34
C GLY A 125 3.85 6.13 15.38
N ILE A 126 4.06 6.83 14.26
CA ILE A 126 3.85 8.27 14.11
C ILE A 126 2.43 8.74 14.47
N LEU A 127 1.45 7.83 14.48
CA LEU A 127 0.09 8.14 14.93
C LEU A 127 -0.04 8.27 16.45
N ARG A 128 0.91 7.74 17.21
CA ARG A 128 0.88 7.81 18.68
C ARG A 128 0.91 9.27 19.11
N HIS A 129 -0.07 9.68 19.90
CA HIS A 129 -0.26 11.08 20.36
C HIS A 129 -0.45 12.14 19.25
N SER A 130 -0.69 11.74 17.99
CA SER A 130 -0.93 12.65 16.85
C SER A 130 -2.24 13.45 16.95
N LYS A 131 -3.21 12.93 17.73
CA LYS A 131 -4.56 13.51 17.89
C LYS A 131 -5.35 13.60 16.57
N CYS A 132 -4.98 12.79 15.58
CA CYS A 132 -5.62 12.75 14.25
C CYS A 132 -6.96 12.01 14.19
N GLY A 133 -7.46 11.45 15.30
CA GLY A 133 -8.74 10.70 15.31
C GLY A 133 -9.90 11.46 14.68
N ARG A 134 -10.13 12.72 15.12
CA ARG A 134 -11.20 13.57 14.57
C ARG A 134 -11.02 13.93 13.10
N ASP A 135 -9.79 13.97 12.60
CA ASP A 135 -9.49 14.29 11.20
C ASP A 135 -9.75 13.06 10.31
N ILE A 136 -9.33 11.88 10.79
CA ILE A 136 -9.57 10.58 10.15
C ILE A 136 -11.07 10.29 10.03
N ASP A 137 -11.84 10.52 11.11
CA ASP A 137 -13.26 10.18 11.18
C ASP A 137 -14.17 11.10 10.33
N GLN A 138 -13.62 12.15 9.71
CA GLN A 138 -14.33 13.01 8.75
C GLN A 138 -14.35 12.45 7.32
N ALA A 139 -13.60 11.39 7.03
CA ALA A 139 -13.60 10.77 5.70
C ALA A 139 -14.87 9.96 5.44
N ASP A 140 -15.29 9.89 4.16
CA ASP A 140 -16.43 9.05 3.75
C ASP A 140 -16.12 7.57 3.88
N PHE A 141 -14.83 7.22 3.80
CA PHE A 141 -14.35 5.85 3.92
C PHE A 141 -12.98 5.81 4.61
N VAL A 142 -12.87 4.94 5.62
CA VAL A 142 -11.65 4.74 6.40
C VAL A 142 -11.15 3.31 6.23
N MET A 143 -9.90 3.15 5.78
CA MET A 143 -9.23 1.86 5.65
C MET A 143 -8.24 1.66 6.81
N ARG A 144 -8.37 0.58 7.60
CA ARG A 144 -7.53 0.25 8.78
C ARG A 144 -6.96 -1.17 8.71
N PHE A 145 -5.86 -1.43 9.43
CA PHE A 145 -5.21 -2.75 9.52
C PHE A 145 -5.15 -3.26 10.97
N GLN A 146 -5.60 -4.49 11.25
CA GLN A 146 -5.47 -5.11 12.58
C GLN A 146 -5.27 -6.62 12.51
N GLY A 147 -4.69 -7.17 13.58
CA GLY A 147 -4.49 -8.61 13.77
C GLY A 147 -5.73 -9.34 14.29
N LEU A 148 -5.78 -10.65 14.06
CA LEU A 148 -6.88 -11.52 14.48
C LEU A 148 -6.55 -12.20 15.82
N LEU A 149 -7.33 -11.93 16.87
CA LEU A 149 -7.18 -12.56 18.19
C LEU A 149 -7.81 -13.98 18.23
N TRP A 150 -7.34 -14.80 19.16
CA TRP A 150 -7.59 -16.26 19.27
C TRP A 150 -9.05 -16.68 19.54
N SER A 151 -9.94 -15.79 19.98
CA SER A 151 -11.34 -16.11 20.29
C SER A 151 -12.29 -15.55 19.24
N ARG A 152 -13.11 -16.42 18.61
CA ARG A 152 -14.13 -16.02 17.63
C ARG A 152 -15.10 -14.97 18.21
N LYS A 153 -15.56 -15.18 19.44
CA LYS A 153 -16.47 -14.24 20.12
C LYS A 153 -15.80 -12.90 20.38
N ALA A 154 -14.59 -12.90 20.96
CA ALA A 154 -13.88 -11.66 21.23
C ALA A 154 -13.55 -10.89 19.94
N PHE A 155 -13.21 -11.62 18.87
CA PHE A 155 -12.99 -11.07 17.54
C PHE A 155 -14.26 -10.36 17.01
N VAL A 156 -15.40 -11.04 17.03
CA VAL A 156 -16.66 -10.44 16.55
C VAL A 156 -17.10 -9.27 17.44
N ASP A 157 -17.00 -9.41 18.76
CA ASP A 157 -17.35 -8.34 19.70
C ASP A 157 -16.47 -7.10 19.50
N TYR A 158 -15.19 -7.29 19.21
CA TYR A 158 -14.30 -6.20 18.81
C TYR A 158 -14.76 -5.54 17.50
N LEU A 159 -15.16 -6.33 16.51
CA LEU A 159 -15.56 -5.81 15.22
C LEU A 159 -16.92 -5.09 15.20
N LYS A 160 -17.77 -5.29 16.22
CA LYS A 160 -19.05 -4.57 16.35
C LYS A 160 -18.89 -3.05 16.35
N ALA A 161 -17.75 -2.55 16.82
CA ALA A 161 -17.43 -1.12 16.79
C ALA A 161 -17.41 -0.53 15.36
N TYR A 162 -17.27 -1.37 14.33
CA TYR A 162 -17.25 -0.95 12.92
C TYR A 162 -18.62 -0.97 12.23
N GLY A 163 -19.71 -1.36 12.92
CA GLY A 163 -21.06 -1.31 12.38
C GLY A 163 -21.21 -2.02 11.02
N SER A 164 -21.70 -1.30 10.01
CA SER A 164 -21.89 -1.83 8.63
C SER A 164 -20.67 -1.62 7.74
N SER A 165 -19.48 -2.03 8.21
CA SER A 165 -18.22 -1.88 7.48
C SER A 165 -17.82 -3.12 6.67
N PHE A 166 -16.89 -2.94 5.74
CA PHE A 166 -16.21 -4.03 5.05
C PHE A 166 -14.99 -4.51 5.83
N ILE A 167 -14.86 -5.83 5.99
CA ILE A 167 -13.65 -6.48 6.46
C ILE A 167 -12.91 -7.02 5.23
N TYR A 168 -11.69 -6.55 5.00
CA TYR A 168 -10.92 -6.88 3.80
C TYR A 168 -9.77 -7.83 4.14
N MET A 169 -9.82 -9.06 3.65
CA MET A 169 -8.88 -10.14 4.01
C MET A 169 -8.16 -10.72 2.79
N PRO A 170 -6.83 -10.90 2.83
CA PRO A 170 -6.06 -11.41 1.69
C PRO A 170 -6.05 -12.96 1.61
N ALA A 171 -7.23 -13.59 1.62
CA ALA A 171 -7.37 -15.07 1.68
C ALA A 171 -6.63 -15.81 0.55
N PHE A 172 -6.59 -15.22 -0.64
CA PHE A 172 -5.97 -15.82 -1.84
C PHE A 172 -4.67 -15.13 -2.23
N SER A 173 -4.04 -14.41 -1.29
CA SER A 173 -2.78 -13.73 -1.53
C SER A 173 -1.57 -14.65 -1.33
N MET A 174 -1.62 -15.48 -0.27
CA MET A 174 -0.62 -16.48 0.11
C MET A 174 -1.31 -17.60 0.90
N ARG A 175 -0.79 -18.83 0.87
CA ARG A 175 -1.34 -20.00 1.58
C ARG A 175 -1.52 -19.77 3.09
N PRO A 176 -0.56 -19.17 3.82
CA PRO A 176 -0.74 -18.97 5.26
C PRO A 176 -1.91 -18.03 5.61
N GLY A 177 -2.37 -17.20 4.66
CA GLY A 177 -3.47 -16.27 4.86
C GLY A 177 -4.86 -16.87 4.60
N THR A 178 -4.95 -17.99 3.87
CA THR A 178 -6.24 -18.57 3.44
C THR A 178 -7.08 -19.02 4.63
N ASP A 179 -6.58 -19.95 5.43
CA ASP A 179 -7.34 -20.54 6.52
C ASP A 179 -7.73 -19.52 7.62
N PRO A 180 -6.85 -18.60 8.07
CA PRO A 180 -7.25 -17.51 8.97
C PRO A 180 -8.37 -16.62 8.41
N SER A 181 -8.33 -16.33 7.10
CA SER A 181 -9.35 -15.49 6.46
C SER A 181 -10.71 -16.20 6.39
N LEU A 182 -10.71 -17.50 6.09
CA LEU A 182 -11.93 -18.32 6.11
C LEU A 182 -12.49 -18.44 7.54
N ARG A 183 -11.62 -18.65 8.54
CA ARG A 183 -12.03 -18.66 9.95
C ARG A 183 -12.66 -17.33 10.39
N ALA A 184 -12.11 -16.20 9.94
CA ALA A 184 -12.68 -14.88 10.20
C ALA A 184 -14.05 -14.70 9.53
N TYR A 185 -14.20 -15.17 8.28
CA TYR A 185 -15.48 -15.17 7.57
C TYR A 185 -16.55 -15.93 8.34
N TYR A 186 -16.29 -17.19 8.70
CA TYR A 186 -17.29 -18.00 9.40
C TYR A 186 -17.63 -17.43 10.79
N ALA A 187 -16.66 -16.87 11.51
CA ALA A 187 -16.94 -16.21 12.79
C ALA A 187 -17.93 -15.03 12.64
N ILE A 188 -17.80 -14.24 11.58
CA ILE A 188 -18.70 -13.12 11.27
C ILE A 188 -20.06 -13.61 10.78
N ALA A 189 -20.08 -14.60 9.88
CA ALA A 189 -21.30 -15.17 9.32
C ALA A 189 -22.17 -15.90 10.37
N ASP A 190 -21.54 -16.55 11.35
CA ASP A 190 -22.21 -17.25 12.44
C ASP A 190 -22.72 -16.30 13.55
N SER A 191 -22.50 -14.99 13.41
CA SER A 191 -22.83 -13.99 14.42
C SER A 191 -23.79 -12.92 13.87
N PRO A 192 -24.67 -12.34 14.71
CA PRO A 192 -25.50 -11.21 14.30
C PRO A 192 -24.62 -9.97 14.10
N SER A 193 -24.22 -9.71 12.86
CA SER A 193 -23.42 -8.57 12.47
C SER A 193 -23.82 -8.06 11.08
N ASN A 194 -23.63 -6.75 10.85
CA ASN A 194 -23.82 -6.12 9.54
C ASN A 194 -22.49 -6.00 8.76
N LEU A 195 -21.46 -6.72 9.21
CA LEU A 195 -20.14 -6.68 8.60
C LEU A 195 -20.14 -7.50 7.32
N THR A 196 -19.52 -6.98 6.27
CA THR A 196 -19.38 -7.69 5.00
C THR A 196 -17.92 -8.07 4.80
N MET A 197 -17.64 -9.36 4.67
CA MET A 197 -16.29 -9.84 4.35
C MET A 197 -16.02 -9.71 2.85
N LEU A 198 -14.87 -9.14 2.49
CA LEU A 198 -14.35 -9.04 1.15
C LEU A 198 -12.98 -9.71 1.10
N PHE A 199 -12.75 -10.56 0.12
CA PHE A 199 -11.43 -11.17 -0.09
C PHE A 199 -10.65 -10.39 -1.14
N ALA A 200 -9.39 -10.08 -0.86
CA ALA A 200 -8.52 -9.41 -1.81
C ALA A 200 -8.36 -10.25 -3.08
N ASN A 201 -8.52 -9.63 -4.24
CA ASN A 201 -8.28 -10.31 -5.51
C ASN A 201 -6.76 -10.35 -5.79
N PRO A 202 -6.15 -11.52 -5.93
CA PRO A 202 -4.71 -11.59 -6.12
C PRO A 202 -4.26 -11.04 -7.48
N ASP A 203 -5.13 -10.99 -8.49
CA ASP A 203 -4.79 -10.36 -9.77
C ASP A 203 -4.68 -8.84 -9.63
N PHE A 204 -5.54 -8.22 -8.82
CA PHE A 204 -5.42 -6.80 -8.46
C PHE A 204 -4.11 -6.54 -7.72
N LEU A 205 -3.80 -7.34 -6.69
CA LEU A 205 -2.57 -7.21 -5.91
C LEU A 205 -1.33 -7.35 -6.82
N ARG A 206 -1.31 -8.33 -7.71
CA ARG A 206 -0.21 -8.55 -8.65
C ARG A 206 -0.03 -7.38 -9.63
N ASN A 207 -1.13 -6.87 -10.20
CA ASN A 207 -1.08 -5.76 -11.16
C ASN A 207 -0.65 -4.45 -10.50
N VAL A 208 -1.14 -4.17 -9.29
CA VAL A 208 -0.68 -3.03 -8.49
C VAL A 208 0.81 -3.19 -8.12
N GLY A 209 1.24 -4.41 -7.80
CA GLY A 209 2.65 -4.74 -7.62
C GLY A 209 3.52 -4.34 -8.82
N LYS A 210 3.12 -4.72 -10.03
CA LYS A 210 3.80 -4.32 -11.27
C LYS A 210 3.76 -2.81 -11.50
N PHE A 211 2.63 -2.17 -11.22
CA PHE A 211 2.44 -0.73 -11.38
C PHE A 211 3.45 0.10 -10.56
N TRP A 212 3.67 -0.27 -9.29
CA TRP A 212 4.63 0.41 -8.42
C TRP A 212 6.07 -0.01 -8.66
N LYS A 213 6.31 -1.27 -9.07
CA LYS A 213 7.64 -1.72 -9.49
C LYS A 213 8.16 -0.91 -10.67
N ALA A 214 7.31 -0.59 -11.63
CA ALA A 214 7.64 0.30 -12.75
C ALA A 214 7.93 1.76 -12.33
N ARG A 215 7.63 2.12 -11.07
CA ARG A 215 7.84 3.45 -10.48
C ARG A 215 8.88 3.44 -9.36
N GLY A 216 9.74 2.43 -9.34
CA GLY A 216 10.90 2.40 -8.45
C GLY A 216 10.64 1.81 -7.07
N VAL A 217 9.57 1.01 -6.89
CA VAL A 217 9.37 0.21 -5.67
C VAL A 217 9.83 -1.24 -5.91
N HIS A 218 10.96 -1.60 -5.33
CA HIS A 218 11.67 -2.87 -5.50
C HIS A 218 11.41 -3.84 -4.34
N ALA A 219 10.17 -3.90 -3.88
CA ALA A 219 9.76 -4.87 -2.88
C ALA A 219 9.54 -6.27 -3.50
N MET A 220 9.76 -7.33 -2.72
CA MET A 220 9.27 -8.66 -3.09
C MET A 220 7.75 -8.66 -3.18
N ARG A 221 7.08 -7.98 -2.24
CA ARG A 221 5.64 -7.71 -2.23
C ARG A 221 5.37 -6.34 -1.62
N LEU A 222 4.37 -5.63 -2.13
CA LEU A 222 3.96 -4.35 -1.54
C LEU A 222 3.32 -4.54 -0.16
N SER A 223 3.38 -3.51 0.67
CA SER A 223 2.62 -3.46 1.92
C SER A 223 1.12 -3.42 1.65
N THR A 224 0.32 -3.91 2.61
CA THR A 224 -1.14 -3.75 2.56
C THR A 224 -1.54 -2.27 2.54
N GLY A 225 -0.73 -1.40 3.15
CA GLY A 225 -0.84 0.05 3.08
C GLY A 225 -0.90 0.55 1.64
N LEU A 226 0.10 0.23 0.84
CA LEU A 226 0.20 0.72 -0.53
C LEU A 226 -0.85 0.12 -1.46
N PHE A 227 -1.30 -1.12 -1.23
CA PHE A 227 -2.45 -1.68 -1.94
C PHE A 227 -3.73 -0.87 -1.70
N LEU A 228 -4.00 -0.49 -0.44
CA LEU A 228 -5.17 0.29 -0.08
C LEU A 228 -5.08 1.75 -0.54
N VAL A 229 -3.88 2.34 -0.56
CA VAL A 229 -3.67 3.65 -1.20
C VAL A 229 -3.96 3.58 -2.70
N SER A 230 -3.55 2.51 -3.38
CA SER A 230 -3.82 2.32 -4.81
C SER A 230 -5.31 2.16 -5.09
N LEU A 231 -6.03 1.46 -4.23
CA LEU A 231 -7.49 1.40 -4.27
C LEU A 231 -8.10 2.79 -4.11
N ALA A 232 -7.67 3.55 -3.10
CA ALA A 232 -8.19 4.89 -2.82
C ALA A 232 -7.94 5.88 -3.97
N LEU A 233 -6.73 5.88 -4.55
CA LEU A 233 -6.40 6.72 -5.72
C LEU A 233 -7.29 6.39 -6.94
N GLY A 234 -7.68 5.13 -7.11
CA GLY A 234 -8.58 4.70 -8.18
C GLY A 234 -10.06 4.98 -7.95
N MET A 235 -10.47 5.23 -6.70
CA MET A 235 -11.88 5.26 -6.30
C MET A 235 -12.34 6.59 -5.67
N CYS A 236 -11.41 7.43 -5.20
CA CYS A 236 -11.70 8.60 -4.38
C CYS A 236 -11.27 9.92 -5.05
N ASP A 237 -11.98 11.02 -4.79
CA ASP A 237 -11.64 12.37 -5.29
C ASP A 237 -10.56 13.10 -4.49
N GLU A 238 -10.41 12.74 -3.22
CA GLU A 238 -9.36 13.22 -2.33
C GLU A 238 -8.92 12.07 -1.43
N VAL A 239 -7.62 11.81 -1.40
CA VAL A 239 -7.01 10.77 -0.58
C VAL A 239 -6.09 11.42 0.42
N THR A 240 -6.34 11.18 1.71
CA THR A 240 -5.40 11.51 2.79
C THR A 240 -4.89 10.23 3.42
N VAL A 241 -3.58 10.12 3.58
CA VAL A 241 -2.92 8.96 4.19
C VAL A 241 -2.32 9.35 5.55
N TYR A 242 -2.54 8.50 6.54
CA TYR A 242 -2.15 8.69 7.94
C TYR A 242 -1.34 7.49 8.40
N GLY A 243 -0.32 7.68 9.23
CA GLY A 243 0.45 6.56 9.79
C GLY A 243 1.33 5.81 8.80
N PHE A 244 1.59 6.39 7.64
CA PHE A 244 2.59 5.89 6.69
C PHE A 244 3.94 6.49 7.06
N TRP A 245 4.65 5.85 7.99
CA TRP A 245 5.98 6.27 8.45
C TRP A 245 6.83 5.03 8.75
N PRO A 246 7.67 4.58 7.81
CA PRO A 246 8.45 3.36 7.96
C PRO A 246 9.79 3.58 8.68
N PHE A 247 10.04 4.77 9.22
CA PHE A 247 11.32 5.16 9.80
C PHE A 247 11.33 4.99 11.32
N SER A 248 12.54 4.84 11.86
CA SER A 248 12.75 4.54 13.29
C SER A 248 12.80 5.78 14.18
N ILE A 249 12.79 6.97 13.57
CA ILE A 249 12.92 8.27 14.20
C ILE A 249 11.68 9.10 13.88
N GLY A 250 11.10 9.77 14.88
CA GLY A 250 9.99 10.69 14.74
C GLY A 250 10.42 12.08 14.24
N LEU A 251 9.44 12.94 14.00
CA LEU A 251 9.70 14.33 13.57
C LEU A 251 10.40 15.18 14.64
N ASP A 252 10.33 14.77 15.91
CA ASP A 252 11.03 15.37 17.04
C ASP A 252 12.47 14.83 17.22
N GLY A 253 12.92 13.98 16.30
CA GLY A 253 14.23 13.32 16.39
C GLY A 253 14.29 12.19 17.41
N GLN A 254 13.19 11.85 18.08
CA GLN A 254 13.17 10.77 19.08
C GLN A 254 12.88 9.41 18.43
N PRO A 255 13.37 8.30 19.00
CA PRO A 255 13.01 6.97 18.54
C PRO A 255 11.50 6.73 18.62
N ILE A 256 10.95 6.12 17.58
CA ILE A 256 9.52 5.78 17.51
C ILE A 256 9.32 4.28 17.29
N SER A 257 8.23 3.75 17.83
CA SER A 257 7.85 2.36 17.60
C SER A 257 7.42 2.14 16.16
N HIS A 258 7.60 0.91 15.66
CA HIS A 258 7.17 0.56 14.32
C HIS A 258 5.65 0.71 14.15
N HIS A 259 4.87 0.18 15.10
CA HIS A 259 3.42 0.37 15.13
C HIS A 259 2.98 1.36 16.21
N TYR A 260 1.75 1.90 16.09
CA TYR A 260 1.18 2.76 17.13
C TYR A 260 0.70 1.99 18.38
N TYR A 261 0.59 0.66 18.30
CA TYR A 261 0.10 -0.23 19.36
C TYR A 261 1.16 -1.22 19.89
N ASP A 262 2.24 -1.47 19.13
CA ASP A 262 3.36 -2.33 19.53
C ASP A 262 4.67 -1.93 18.82
N ASN A 263 5.72 -2.73 18.96
CA ASN A 263 6.99 -2.54 18.25
C ASN A 263 7.45 -3.79 17.48
N ILE A 264 6.52 -4.56 16.92
CA ILE A 264 6.85 -5.75 16.12
C ILE A 264 7.32 -5.28 14.74
N LEU A 265 8.56 -5.64 14.40
CA LEU A 265 9.14 -5.31 13.10
C LEU A 265 8.66 -6.29 12.01
N PRO A 266 8.52 -5.82 10.75
CA PRO A 266 8.17 -6.69 9.64
C PRO A 266 9.33 -7.67 9.35
N GLY A 267 9.00 -8.78 8.69
CA GLY A 267 10.02 -9.67 8.14
C GLY A 267 10.98 -8.91 7.23
N LYS A 268 12.28 -9.06 7.48
CA LYS A 268 13.32 -8.42 6.66
C LYS A 268 13.15 -8.87 5.20
N TRP A 269 13.31 -7.94 4.25
CA TRP A 269 13.31 -8.18 2.79
C TRP A 269 11.97 -8.48 2.11
N PHE A 270 10.86 -8.54 2.85
CA PHE A 270 9.55 -8.81 2.25
C PHE A 270 8.92 -7.55 1.62
N HIS A 271 8.97 -6.43 2.35
CA HIS A 271 8.47 -5.13 1.92
C HIS A 271 9.61 -4.11 1.79
N ALA A 272 9.48 -3.15 0.87
CA ALA A 272 10.39 -2.01 0.72
C ALA A 272 9.69 -0.72 1.19
N MET A 273 9.21 -0.70 2.43
CA MET A 273 8.36 0.40 2.92
C MET A 273 8.99 1.81 2.83
N PRO A 274 10.32 2.01 3.01
CA PRO A 274 10.95 3.30 2.71
C PRO A 274 10.77 3.75 1.26
N GLU A 275 10.89 2.84 0.28
CA GLU A 275 10.64 3.15 -1.14
C GLU A 275 9.15 3.48 -1.37
N GLU A 276 8.25 2.74 -0.73
CA GLU A 276 6.81 3.03 -0.78
C GLU A 276 6.52 4.44 -0.23
N PHE A 277 7.12 4.82 0.90
CA PHE A 277 6.96 6.16 1.48
C PHE A 277 7.48 7.25 0.55
N VAL A 278 8.65 7.07 -0.08
CA VAL A 278 9.18 8.03 -1.05
C VAL A 278 8.19 8.28 -2.19
N GLN A 279 7.51 7.24 -2.69
CA GLN A 279 6.45 7.40 -3.69
C GLN A 279 5.25 8.18 -3.14
N LEU A 280 4.78 7.87 -1.93
CA LEU A 280 3.71 8.63 -1.29
C LEU A 280 4.09 10.10 -1.07
N TRP A 281 5.35 10.36 -0.74
CA TRP A 281 5.87 11.70 -0.55
C TRP A 281 5.96 12.49 -1.86
N HIS A 282 6.38 11.87 -2.96
CA HIS A 282 6.27 12.48 -4.30
C HIS A 282 4.83 12.86 -4.64
N LEU A 283 3.87 11.99 -4.30
CA LEU A 283 2.45 12.28 -4.52
C LEU A 283 1.92 13.37 -3.59
N HIS A 284 2.43 13.48 -2.36
CA HIS A 284 2.20 14.63 -1.48
C HIS A 284 2.65 15.94 -2.13
N LYS A 285 3.93 16.01 -2.55
CA LYS A 285 4.53 17.22 -3.12
C LYS A 285 3.83 17.66 -4.41
N SER A 286 3.34 16.71 -5.20
CA SER A 286 2.59 17.00 -6.43
C SER A 286 1.12 17.41 -6.19
N GLY A 287 0.60 17.29 -4.97
CA GLY A 287 -0.82 17.54 -4.67
C GLY A 287 -1.78 16.41 -5.05
N THR A 288 -1.26 15.24 -5.43
CA THR A 288 -2.06 14.09 -5.91
C THR A 288 -2.70 13.30 -4.77
N LEU A 289 -2.01 13.18 -3.63
CA LEU A 289 -2.59 12.71 -2.38
C LEU A 289 -2.01 13.53 -1.24
N ARG A 290 -2.65 13.53 -0.07
CA ARG A 290 -2.12 14.21 1.12
C ARG A 290 -1.53 13.19 2.09
N VAL A 291 -0.22 13.22 2.30
CA VAL A 291 0.41 12.55 3.46
C VAL A 291 0.28 13.45 4.68
N LYS A 292 -0.36 12.98 5.75
CA LYS A 292 -0.41 13.66 7.05
C LYS A 292 0.58 13.01 8.01
N VAL A 293 1.64 13.73 8.33
CA VAL A 293 2.67 13.35 9.32
C VAL A 293 2.60 14.35 10.48
N GLY A 294 2.71 13.87 11.72
CA GLY A 294 2.68 14.72 12.92
C GLY A 294 1.29 15.00 13.49
N SER A 295 1.16 16.10 14.24
CA SER A 295 -0.07 16.46 14.96
C SER A 295 -1.16 17.00 14.02
N CYS A 296 -2.40 16.58 14.23
CA CYS A 296 -3.58 17.12 13.52
C CYS A 296 -4.29 18.26 14.27
N ARG A 297 -3.81 18.69 15.45
CA ARG A 297 -4.33 19.92 16.06
C ARG A 297 -3.87 21.13 15.25
N PRO A 298 -4.69 22.21 15.16
CA PRO A 298 -4.13 23.52 14.88
C PRO A 298 -3.04 23.76 15.93
N GLN A 299 -1.85 24.18 15.52
CA GLN A 299 -0.97 24.82 16.48
C GLN A 299 -1.78 25.99 17.02
N SER A 300 -2.19 25.90 18.29
CA SER A 300 -2.76 27.04 18.99
C SER A 300 -1.80 28.19 18.77
N GLU A 301 -2.31 29.30 18.23
CA GLU A 301 -1.62 30.59 18.22
C GLU A 301 -0.85 30.72 19.53
N GLY A 302 0.47 30.79 19.40
CA GLY A 302 1.33 31.05 20.54
C GLY A 302 0.92 32.39 21.12
N ASN A 303 0.43 32.37 22.36
CA ASN A 303 0.59 33.49 23.28
C ASN A 303 1.92 33.30 24.00
#